data_AF-A0A6B8M463-F1
#
_entry.id   AF-A0A6B8M463-F1
#
_cell.length_a   1.000
_cell.length_b   1.000
_cell.length_c   1.000
_cell.angle_alpha   90.00
_cell.angle_beta   90.00
_cell.angle_gamma   90.00
#
_symmetry.space_group_name_H-M   'P 1'
#
loop_
_entity.id
_entity.type
_entity.pdbx_description
1 polymer ?
#
loop_
_entity_poly.entity_id
_entity_poly.type
_entity_poly.pdbx_seq_one_letter_code
_entity_poly.pdbx_strand_id
1 'polypeptide(L)'
;MRLRTAGAVALACALSLASPVAAQGILDLFGPDRPARAPRPARDVPRAEKKKPEAKKKRERANAPAEAAKADAKGAAGSETPAPPYEAQLVRLSEIIGALAYLREICGEKDAEDWRGKMSALLDAEAPSGPRRDKYVAAFNRGFRGYELTYRACTENAKAATARYLEEAAKISRDVTYRFGSP
;
A
#
# COMPACT_ATOMS: atom_id res chain seq x y z
N MET A 1 20.02 55.38 -37.18
CA MET A 1 18.75 56.11 -37.39
C MET A 1 17.73 55.51 -36.41
N ARG A 2 17.78 55.91 -35.13
CA ARG A 2 16.81 56.73 -34.37
C ARG A 2 15.35 56.19 -34.29
N LEU A 3 14.96 55.93 -33.03
CA LEU A 3 13.65 55.59 -32.41
C LEU A 3 12.45 56.48 -32.80
N ARG A 4 11.22 55.91 -32.69
CA ARG A 4 9.98 56.42 -32.02
C ARG A 4 9.09 55.20 -31.71
N THR A 5 8.80 54.72 -30.49
CA THR A 5 8.04 55.22 -29.30
C THR A 5 6.58 55.65 -29.50
N ALA A 6 5.75 55.21 -28.54
CA ALA A 6 4.37 55.57 -28.15
C ALA A 6 3.22 54.80 -28.86
N GLY A 7 2.19 54.30 -28.16
CA GLY A 7 1.83 54.47 -26.76
C GLY A 7 0.72 53.51 -26.32
N ALA A 8 0.64 53.33 -25.00
CA ALA A 8 -0.37 52.56 -24.29
C ALA A 8 -1.68 53.35 -24.13
N VAL A 9 -2.82 52.66 -24.14
CA VAL A 9 -4.02 53.08 -23.41
C VAL A 9 -4.57 51.86 -22.68
N ALA A 10 -4.56 51.97 -21.35
CA ALA A 10 -5.17 51.04 -20.42
C ALA A 10 -6.70 51.18 -20.44
N LEU A 11 -7.42 50.05 -20.34
CA LEU A 11 -8.79 50.03 -19.85
C LEU A 11 -8.87 49.01 -18.72
N ALA A 12 -9.08 49.53 -17.51
CA ALA A 12 -9.32 48.79 -16.28
C ALA A 12 -10.78 48.98 -15.86
N CYS A 13 -11.50 47.88 -15.59
CA CYS A 13 -12.66 47.70 -14.69
C CYS A 13 -13.48 46.50 -15.20
N ALA A 14 -14.07 45.62 -14.39
CA ALA A 14 -13.95 45.25 -12.98
C ALA A 14 -14.88 44.01 -12.81
N LEU A 15 -14.40 43.00 -12.08
CA LEU A 15 -15.11 42.02 -11.25
C LEU A 15 -16.37 41.24 -11.71
N SER A 16 -16.32 39.92 -11.41
CA SER A 16 -17.38 38.98 -10.92
C SER A 16 -17.60 37.78 -11.87
N LEU A 17 -17.46 36.49 -11.52
CA LEU A 17 -17.26 35.73 -10.28
C LEU A 17 -16.44 34.46 -10.58
N ALA A 18 -15.40 34.21 -9.78
CA ALA A 18 -14.78 32.90 -9.64
C ALA A 18 -15.35 32.25 -8.37
N SER A 19 -15.87 31.02 -8.48
CA SER A 19 -16.25 30.21 -7.32
C SER A 19 -15.19 29.14 -7.07
N PRO A 20 -14.43 29.20 -5.96
CA PRO A 20 -13.67 28.07 -5.46
C PRO A 20 -14.45 27.46 -4.29
N VAL A 21 -15.21 26.40 -4.52
CA VAL A 21 -15.86 25.64 -3.44
C VAL A 21 -15.52 24.17 -3.61
N ALA A 22 -14.33 23.77 -3.15
CA ALA A 22 -14.00 22.42 -2.65
C ALA A 22 -12.48 22.24 -2.40
N ALA A 23 -11.83 23.14 -1.64
CA ALA A 23 -10.42 22.91 -1.27
C ALA A 23 -10.01 23.46 0.11
N GLN A 24 -10.97 23.86 0.96
CA GLN A 24 -10.66 24.43 2.28
C GLN A 24 -10.67 23.40 3.42
N GLY A 25 -10.96 22.12 3.16
CA GLY A 25 -11.10 21.13 4.25
C GLY A 25 -9.87 20.25 4.54
N ILE A 26 -8.86 20.22 3.68
CA ILE A 26 -7.73 19.27 3.81
C ILE A 26 -6.55 19.83 4.60
N LEU A 27 -6.28 21.14 4.49
CA LEU A 27 -5.15 21.76 5.19
C LEU A 27 -5.41 22.01 6.68
N ASP A 28 -6.68 22.16 7.09
CA ASP A 28 -7.06 22.22 8.51
C ASP A 28 -6.92 20.87 9.24
N LEU A 29 -6.71 19.77 8.50
CA LEU A 29 -6.41 18.45 9.07
C LEU A 29 -4.92 18.30 9.45
N PHE A 30 -4.04 19.21 9.08
CA PHE A 30 -2.59 19.10 9.33
C PHE A 30 -1.94 20.42 9.81
N GLY A 31 -2.73 21.44 10.15
CA GLY A 31 -2.23 22.71 10.68
C GLY A 31 -1.63 22.58 12.11
N PRO A 32 -0.64 23.42 12.47
CA PRO A 32 0.08 23.37 13.74
C PRO A 32 -0.76 23.77 14.96
N ASP A 33 -1.90 24.42 14.77
CA ASP A 33 -2.80 24.90 15.84
C ASP A 33 -3.92 23.90 16.21
N ARG A 34 -3.62 22.60 16.19
CA ARG A 34 -4.58 21.62 16.75
C ARG A 34 -4.66 21.81 18.26
N PRO A 35 -5.85 22.05 18.85
CA PRO A 35 -5.99 22.07 20.30
C PRO A 35 -5.63 20.68 20.81
N ALA A 36 -4.67 20.62 21.75
CA ALA A 36 -4.24 19.39 22.38
C ALA A 36 -5.47 18.65 22.91
N ARG A 37 -5.67 17.41 22.44
CA ARG A 37 -6.80 16.60 22.86
C ARG A 37 -6.69 16.38 24.36
N ALA A 38 -7.67 16.87 25.12
CA ALA A 38 -7.71 16.70 26.56
C ALA A 38 -7.52 15.22 26.94
N PRO A 39 -6.72 14.90 27.96
CA PRO A 39 -6.58 13.54 28.44
C PRO A 39 -7.96 13.01 28.83
N ARG A 40 -8.30 11.82 28.32
CA ARG A 40 -9.56 11.16 28.67
C ARG A 40 -9.56 10.90 30.18
N PRO A 41 -10.65 11.19 30.91
CA PRO A 41 -10.72 10.83 32.32
C PRO A 41 -10.57 9.32 32.46
N ALA A 42 -9.73 8.90 33.41
CA ALA A 42 -9.58 7.51 33.77
C ALA A 42 -10.97 6.98 34.18
N ARG A 43 -11.46 5.96 33.46
CA ARG A 43 -12.60 5.19 33.95
C ARG A 43 -12.10 4.32 35.08
N ASP A 44 -12.55 4.62 36.30
CA ASP A 44 -12.42 3.71 37.43
C ASP A 44 -13.17 2.42 37.10
N VAL A 45 -12.42 1.36 36.80
CA VAL A 45 -12.96 0.01 36.71
C VAL A 45 -12.92 -0.56 38.12
N PRO A 46 -14.06 -0.81 38.79
CA PRO A 46 -14.04 -1.43 40.10
C PRO A 46 -13.49 -2.85 39.97
N ARG A 47 -12.36 -3.09 40.64
CA ARG A 47 -11.73 -4.41 40.77
C ARG A 47 -12.60 -5.28 41.65
N ALA A 48 -13.44 -6.11 41.05
CA ALA A 48 -14.19 -7.12 41.78
C ALA A 48 -13.22 -8.12 42.46
N GLU A 49 -13.27 -8.16 43.79
CA GLU A 49 -12.54 -9.13 44.61
C GLU A 49 -13.06 -10.56 44.38
N LYS A 50 -12.12 -11.51 44.37
CA LYS A 50 -12.38 -12.94 44.20
C LYS A 50 -13.06 -13.51 45.45
N LYS A 51 -14.25 -14.10 45.29
CA LYS A 51 -14.75 -15.15 46.20
C LYS A 51 -15.29 -16.34 45.39
N LYS A 52 -14.69 -17.51 45.62
CA LYS A 52 -15.14 -18.83 45.15
C LYS A 52 -16.27 -19.32 46.06
N PRO A 53 -17.35 -19.90 45.49
CA PRO A 53 -17.78 -21.23 45.95
C PRO A 53 -18.13 -22.17 44.79
N GLU A 54 -18.24 -23.46 45.14
CA GLU A 54 -18.18 -24.63 44.29
C GLU A 54 -19.53 -25.12 43.72
N ALA A 55 -19.39 -25.93 42.66
CA ALA A 55 -20.20 -27.10 42.30
C ALA A 55 -21.59 -26.95 41.63
N LYS A 56 -21.60 -27.42 40.37
CA LYS A 56 -22.61 -28.28 39.71
C LYS A 56 -24.02 -27.70 39.47
N LYS A 57 -24.30 -27.28 38.22
CA LYS A 57 -25.40 -27.87 37.41
C LYS A 57 -25.34 -27.43 35.95
N LYS A 58 -25.54 -28.41 35.06
CA LYS A 58 -26.05 -28.29 33.69
C LYS A 58 -25.05 -27.89 32.58
N ARG A 59 -24.36 -28.93 32.10
CA ARG A 59 -24.17 -29.16 30.65
C ARG A 59 -25.49 -28.97 29.91
N GLU A 60 -25.39 -28.54 28.65
CA GLU A 60 -26.47 -28.35 27.65
C GLU A 60 -27.14 -26.97 27.57
N ARG A 61 -26.43 -26.08 26.87
CA ARG A 61 -26.87 -25.11 25.84
C ARG A 61 -25.64 -24.21 25.61
N ALA A 62 -25.01 -24.07 24.46
CA ALA A 62 -25.31 -24.49 23.11
C ALA A 62 -23.97 -24.68 22.39
N ASN A 63 -23.95 -25.63 21.47
CA ASN A 63 -22.84 -25.95 20.59
C ASN A 63 -23.00 -25.11 19.30
N ALA A 64 -21.92 -24.42 18.92
CA ALA A 64 -21.57 -23.87 17.59
C ALA A 64 -22.32 -22.62 17.04
N PRO A 65 -21.72 -21.88 16.07
CA PRO A 65 -20.34 -21.36 16.06
C PRO A 65 -20.22 -19.91 15.52
N ALA A 66 -19.00 -19.36 15.66
CA ALA A 66 -18.51 -18.15 15.01
C ALA A 66 -18.63 -18.23 13.47
N GLU A 67 -19.67 -17.61 12.92
CA GLU A 67 -19.90 -17.44 11.49
C GLU A 67 -20.16 -15.95 11.19
N ALA A 68 -19.11 -15.14 11.26
CA ALA A 68 -19.15 -13.73 10.83
C ALA A 68 -17.81 -13.23 10.26
N ALA A 69 -16.89 -14.13 9.90
CA ALA A 69 -15.59 -13.80 9.30
C ALA A 69 -15.28 -14.61 8.03
N LYS A 70 -16.32 -14.97 7.27
CA LYS A 70 -16.21 -15.60 5.94
C LYS A 70 -17.26 -15.04 5.01
N ALA A 71 -17.12 -13.78 4.61
CA ALA A 71 -18.02 -13.20 3.61
C ALA A 71 -17.36 -12.15 2.71
N ASP A 72 -16.07 -12.28 2.36
CA ASP A 72 -15.44 -11.43 1.32
C ASP A 72 -14.31 -12.17 0.54
N ALA A 73 -14.44 -13.49 0.36
CA ALA A 73 -13.45 -14.28 -0.40
C ALA A 73 -14.10 -15.11 -1.51
N LYS A 74 -15.22 -14.66 -2.08
CA LYS A 74 -15.84 -15.31 -3.24
C LYS A 74 -16.51 -14.28 -4.14
N GLY A 75 -15.72 -13.58 -4.95
CA GLY A 75 -16.27 -12.56 -5.84
C GLY A 75 -15.24 -11.95 -6.79
N ALA A 76 -14.67 -12.77 -7.68
CA ALA A 76 -14.21 -12.39 -9.02
C ALA A 76 -13.45 -13.57 -9.67
N ALA A 77 -14.12 -14.73 -9.79
CA ALA A 77 -13.69 -15.70 -10.78
C ALA A 77 -14.27 -15.24 -12.13
N GLY A 78 -13.77 -14.11 -12.64
CA GLY A 78 -13.85 -13.84 -14.08
C GLY A 78 -13.16 -15.00 -14.78
N SER A 79 -13.65 -15.41 -15.94
CA SER A 79 -13.06 -16.46 -16.77
C SER A 79 -11.65 -16.04 -17.18
N GLU A 80 -10.69 -16.26 -16.30
CA GLU A 80 -9.29 -16.05 -16.55
C GLU A 80 -8.83 -17.21 -17.44
N THR A 81 -8.13 -16.90 -18.52
CA THR A 81 -7.31 -17.87 -19.24
C THR A 81 -6.51 -18.67 -18.20
N PRO A 82 -6.34 -20.00 -18.39
CA PRO A 82 -5.57 -20.81 -17.47
C PRO A 82 -4.26 -20.13 -17.06
N ALA A 83 -4.00 -20.15 -15.75
CA ALA A 83 -2.79 -19.61 -15.15
C ALA A 83 -1.54 -20.07 -15.92
N PRO A 84 -0.65 -19.18 -16.36
CA PRO A 84 0.61 -19.61 -16.95
C PRO A 84 1.43 -20.38 -15.89
N PRO A 85 2.25 -21.35 -16.30
CA PRO A 85 3.02 -22.18 -15.37
C PRO A 85 4.01 -21.38 -14.50
N TYR A 86 4.32 -20.15 -14.89
CA TYR A 86 5.18 -19.22 -14.16
C TYR A 86 4.42 -18.19 -13.32
N GLU A 87 3.08 -18.19 -13.27
CA GLU A 87 2.30 -17.17 -12.55
C GLU A 87 2.75 -17.04 -11.08
N ALA A 88 2.96 -18.16 -10.40
CA ALA A 88 3.41 -18.17 -9.00
C ALA A 88 4.78 -17.49 -8.81
N GLN A 89 5.68 -17.63 -9.78
CA GLN A 89 6.99 -16.96 -9.76
C GLN A 89 6.82 -15.45 -9.93
N LEU A 90 5.90 -15.00 -10.79
CA LEU A 90 5.61 -13.57 -10.98
C LEU A 90 4.86 -12.95 -9.79
N VAL A 91 3.99 -13.70 -9.11
CA VAL A 91 3.40 -13.27 -7.84
C VAL A 91 4.50 -13.04 -6.81
N ARG A 92 5.45 -13.98 -6.68
CA ARG A 92 6.59 -13.82 -5.76
C ARG A 92 7.47 -12.64 -6.15
N LEU A 93 7.78 -12.49 -7.44
CA LEU A 93 8.56 -11.36 -7.96
C LEU A 93 7.87 -10.03 -7.65
N SER A 94 6.55 -9.94 -7.84
CA SER A 94 5.78 -8.74 -7.52
C SER A 94 5.89 -8.34 -6.05
N GLU A 95 5.80 -9.31 -5.14
CA GLU A 95 5.99 -9.09 -3.70
C GLU A 95 7.40 -8.58 -3.38
N ILE A 96 8.42 -9.16 -4.00
CA ILE A 96 9.82 -8.74 -3.82
C ILE A 96 10.04 -7.32 -4.35
N ILE A 97 9.48 -6.98 -5.52
CA ILE A 97 9.56 -5.63 -6.08
C ILE A 97 8.92 -4.62 -5.11
N GLY A 98 7.79 -4.96 -4.48
CA GLY A 98 7.16 -4.12 -3.45
C GLY A 98 8.02 -3.93 -2.21
N ALA A 99 8.65 -5.01 -1.71
CA ALA A 99 9.59 -4.93 -0.59
C ALA A 99 10.81 -4.06 -0.93
N LEU A 100 11.38 -4.23 -2.12
CA LEU A 100 12.54 -3.45 -2.58
C LEU A 100 12.19 -1.97 -2.78
N ALA A 101 11.02 -1.66 -3.32
CA ALA A 101 10.56 -0.28 -3.46
C ALA A 101 10.54 0.45 -2.11
N TYR A 102 10.08 -0.20 -1.04
CA TYR A 102 10.09 0.40 0.29
C TYR A 102 11.50 0.43 0.93
N LEU A 103 12.18 -0.71 0.97
CA LEU A 103 13.45 -0.86 1.68
C LEU A 103 14.54 0.05 1.09
N ARG A 104 14.56 0.20 -0.23
CA ARG A 104 15.56 1.03 -0.92
C ARG A 104 15.28 2.52 -0.73
N GLU A 105 14.01 2.93 -0.67
CA GLU A 105 13.61 4.30 -0.37
C GLU A 105 14.08 4.72 1.02
N ILE A 106 13.79 3.94 2.07
CA ILE A 106 14.21 4.28 3.44
C ILE A 106 15.72 4.23 3.65
N CYS A 107 16.46 3.55 2.76
CA CYS A 107 17.91 3.49 2.76
C CYS A 107 18.57 4.55 1.86
N GLY A 108 17.79 5.37 1.15
CA GLY A 108 18.32 6.45 0.31
C GLY A 108 19.07 5.96 -0.93
N GLU A 109 18.72 4.77 -1.43
CA GLU A 109 19.31 4.21 -2.64
C GLU A 109 18.86 5.00 -3.88
N LYS A 110 19.78 5.25 -4.82
CA LYS A 110 19.52 6.11 -5.98
C LYS A 110 18.48 5.57 -6.96
N ASP A 111 18.34 4.25 -7.02
CA ASP A 111 17.41 3.53 -7.90
C ASP A 111 16.09 3.20 -7.20
N ALA A 112 15.81 3.75 -6.01
CA ALA A 112 14.60 3.42 -5.25
C ALA A 112 13.32 3.62 -6.07
N GLU A 113 13.21 4.72 -6.82
CA GLU A 113 12.06 5.01 -7.68
C GLU A 113 11.92 4.04 -8.86
N ASP A 114 13.03 3.46 -9.34
CA ASP A 114 13.01 2.55 -10.49
C ASP A 114 12.19 1.29 -10.18
N TRP A 115 12.11 0.87 -8.92
CA TRP A 115 11.38 -0.34 -8.52
C TRP A 115 9.86 -0.24 -8.74
N ARG A 116 9.28 0.95 -8.58
CA ARG A 116 7.87 1.21 -8.94
C ARG A 116 7.66 1.13 -10.44
N GLY A 117 8.62 1.64 -11.21
CA GLY A 117 8.66 1.50 -12.67
C GLY A 117 8.72 0.04 -13.11
N LYS A 118 9.56 -0.78 -12.46
CA LYS A 118 9.67 -2.22 -12.73
C LYS A 118 8.36 -2.96 -12.48
N MET A 119 7.63 -2.62 -11.42
CA MET A 119 6.31 -3.18 -11.18
C MET A 119 5.34 -2.82 -12.32
N SER A 120 5.36 -1.56 -12.76
CA SER A 120 4.51 -1.10 -13.85
C SER A 120 4.80 -1.87 -15.14
N ALA A 121 6.07 -2.01 -15.50
CA ALA A 121 6.50 -2.78 -16.67
C ALA A 121 6.09 -4.26 -16.59
N LEU A 122 6.18 -4.88 -15.40
CA LEU A 122 5.72 -6.26 -15.19
C LEU A 122 4.22 -6.39 -15.45
N LEU A 123 3.41 -5.48 -14.91
CA LEU A 123 1.96 -5.50 -15.10
C LEU A 123 1.59 -5.31 -16.57
N ASP A 124 2.24 -4.37 -17.26
CA ASP A 124 1.92 -4.08 -18.66
C ASP A 124 2.30 -5.25 -19.60
N ALA A 125 3.35 -6.01 -19.26
CA ALA A 125 3.76 -7.18 -20.03
C ALA A 125 2.89 -8.42 -19.77
N GLU A 126 2.55 -8.71 -18.50
CA GLU A 126 2.00 -10.02 -18.11
C GLU A 126 0.53 -9.98 -17.71
N ALA A 127 0.05 -8.83 -17.25
CA ALA A 127 -1.33 -8.64 -16.77
C ALA A 127 -1.83 -7.21 -17.01
N PRO A 128 -2.11 -6.81 -18.27
CA PRO A 128 -2.56 -5.46 -18.58
C PRO A 128 -3.84 -5.06 -17.83
N SER A 129 -4.72 -6.03 -17.57
CA SER A 129 -5.96 -5.83 -16.81
C SER A 129 -6.49 -7.13 -16.20
N GLY A 130 -7.53 -7.01 -15.37
CA GLY A 130 -8.30 -8.14 -14.85
C GLY A 130 -7.72 -8.80 -13.58
N PRO A 131 -8.30 -9.94 -13.16
CA PRO A 131 -7.98 -10.57 -11.88
C PRO A 131 -6.50 -10.93 -11.69
N ARG A 132 -5.78 -11.24 -12.77
CA ARG A 132 -4.33 -11.49 -12.73
C ARG A 132 -3.54 -10.26 -12.28
N ARG A 133 -3.90 -9.09 -12.81
CA ARG A 133 -3.30 -7.81 -12.44
C ARG A 133 -3.50 -7.56 -10.94
N ASP A 134 -4.72 -7.80 -10.46
CA ASP A 134 -5.06 -7.63 -9.05
C ASP A 134 -4.23 -8.53 -8.14
N LYS A 135 -3.97 -9.78 -8.54
CA LYS A 135 -3.08 -10.69 -7.80
C LYS A 135 -1.65 -10.14 -7.67
N TYR A 136 -1.09 -9.64 -8.77
CA TYR A 136 0.27 -9.07 -8.79
C TYR A 136 0.34 -7.78 -7.97
N VAL A 137 -0.63 -6.88 -8.13
CA VAL A 137 -0.75 -5.64 -7.33
C VAL A 137 -0.92 -5.97 -5.84
N ALA A 138 -1.75 -6.94 -5.49
CA ALA A 138 -1.92 -7.38 -4.11
C ALA A 138 -0.60 -7.92 -3.53
N ALA A 139 0.17 -8.69 -4.30
CA ALA A 139 1.48 -9.18 -3.90
C ALA A 139 2.49 -8.06 -3.66
N PHE A 140 2.60 -7.11 -4.59
CA PHE A 140 3.42 -5.91 -4.42
C PHE A 140 3.05 -5.16 -3.13
N ASN A 141 1.77 -4.90 -2.91
CA ASN A 141 1.30 -4.18 -1.73
C ASN A 141 1.58 -4.93 -0.43
N ARG A 142 1.53 -6.27 -0.43
CA ARG A 142 1.92 -7.09 0.73
C ARG A 142 3.40 -6.91 1.06
N GLY A 143 4.29 -6.99 0.07
CA GLY A 143 5.73 -6.81 0.26
C GLY A 143 6.07 -5.41 0.77
N PHE A 144 5.48 -4.38 0.17
CA PHE A 144 5.67 -2.98 0.56
C PHE A 144 5.23 -2.72 2.01
N ARG A 145 3.95 -3.03 2.32
CA ARG A 145 3.36 -2.78 3.64
C ARG A 145 4.01 -3.63 4.74
N GLY A 146 4.45 -4.85 4.42
CA GLY A 146 5.13 -5.72 5.38
C GLY A 146 6.38 -5.08 5.96
N TYR A 147 7.18 -4.41 5.12
CA TYR A 147 8.38 -3.70 5.59
C TYR A 147 8.08 -2.32 6.15
N GLU A 148 7.07 -1.62 5.65
CA GLU A 148 6.60 -0.34 6.22
C GLU A 148 6.18 -0.44 7.69
N LEU A 149 5.56 -1.55 8.06
CA LEU A 149 5.18 -1.81 9.44
C LEU A 149 6.38 -2.13 10.34
N THR A 150 7.47 -2.65 9.77
CA THR A 150 8.60 -3.21 10.53
C THR A 150 9.76 -2.23 10.64
N TYR A 151 10.08 -1.48 9.58
CA TYR A 151 11.19 -0.54 9.56
C TYR A 151 10.68 0.88 9.36
N ARG A 152 11.27 1.83 10.09
CA ARG A 152 11.01 3.28 9.94
C ARG A 152 12.26 4.07 9.53
N ALA A 153 13.41 3.40 9.55
CA ALA A 153 14.70 3.92 9.15
C ALA A 153 15.52 2.75 8.59
N CYS A 154 16.54 3.06 7.79
CA CYS A 154 17.47 2.05 7.30
C CYS A 154 18.26 1.45 8.47
N THR A 155 18.15 0.13 8.64
CA THR A 155 18.93 -0.67 9.60
C THR A 155 19.81 -1.68 8.87
N GLU A 156 20.81 -2.26 9.54
CA GLU A 156 21.62 -3.33 8.95
C GLU A 156 20.77 -4.55 8.55
N ASN A 157 19.71 -4.85 9.31
CA ASN A 157 18.75 -5.89 8.95
C ASN A 157 17.94 -5.54 7.69
N ALA A 158 17.58 -4.26 7.52
CA ALA A 158 16.91 -3.80 6.30
C ALA A 158 17.84 -3.93 5.08
N LYS A 159 19.11 -3.53 5.21
CA LYS A 159 20.13 -3.70 4.14
C LYS A 159 20.34 -5.17 3.79
N ALA A 160 20.45 -6.04 4.79
CA ALA A 160 20.58 -7.48 4.57
C ALA A 160 19.36 -8.08 3.87
N ALA A 161 18.14 -7.62 4.22
CA ALA A 161 16.91 -8.02 3.53
C ALA A 161 16.92 -7.55 2.06
N THR A 162 17.31 -6.30 1.80
CA THR A 162 17.47 -5.77 0.44
C THR A 162 18.41 -6.64 -0.40
N ALA A 163 19.59 -6.99 0.13
CA ALA A 163 20.55 -7.82 -0.60
C ALA A 163 19.97 -9.19 -1.00
N ARG A 164 19.32 -9.88 -0.05
CA ARG A 164 18.67 -11.18 -0.31
C ARG A 164 17.56 -11.08 -1.37
N TYR A 165 16.78 -10.00 -1.33
CA TYR A 165 15.72 -9.80 -2.31
C TYR A 165 16.22 -9.45 -3.70
N LEU A 166 17.34 -8.74 -3.82
CA LEU A 166 17.97 -8.52 -5.12
C LEU A 166 18.42 -9.84 -5.75
N GLU A 167 19.03 -10.72 -4.96
CA GLU A 167 19.43 -12.06 -5.41
C GLU A 167 18.22 -12.90 -5.82
N GLU A 168 17.16 -12.91 -5.01
CA GLU A 168 15.94 -13.67 -5.30
C GLU A 168 15.21 -13.14 -6.54
N ALA A 169 15.06 -11.82 -6.68
CA ALA A 169 14.48 -11.20 -7.86
C ALA A 169 15.27 -11.55 -9.13
N ALA A 170 16.60 -11.44 -9.08
CA ALA A 170 17.47 -11.79 -10.21
C ALA A 170 17.40 -13.28 -10.57
N LYS A 171 17.22 -14.16 -9.58
CA LYS A 171 17.02 -15.59 -9.81
C LYS A 171 15.67 -15.85 -10.49
N ILE A 172 14.57 -15.33 -9.94
CA ILE A 172 13.23 -15.53 -10.50
C ILE A 172 13.16 -15.04 -11.95
N SER A 173 13.64 -13.83 -12.22
CA SER A 173 13.62 -13.28 -13.58
C SER A 173 14.38 -14.14 -14.58
N ARG A 174 15.56 -14.66 -14.18
CA ARG A 174 16.34 -15.59 -15.01
C ARG A 174 15.63 -16.92 -15.20
N ASP A 175 15.10 -17.51 -14.14
CA ASP A 175 14.41 -18.80 -14.19
C ASP A 175 13.16 -18.74 -15.08
N VAL A 176 12.39 -17.65 -15.01
CA VAL A 176 11.22 -17.45 -15.88
C VAL A 176 11.66 -17.30 -17.34
N THR A 177 12.65 -16.45 -17.61
CA THR A 177 13.14 -16.21 -18.98
C THR A 177 13.76 -17.47 -19.59
N TYR A 178 14.58 -18.19 -18.82
CA TYR A 178 15.26 -19.40 -19.29
C TYR A 178 14.27 -20.53 -19.63
N ARG A 179 13.19 -20.66 -18.86
CA ARG A 179 12.24 -21.77 -19.00
C ARG A 179 11.06 -21.47 -19.92
N PHE A 180 10.68 -20.19 -20.05
CA PHE A 180 9.45 -19.77 -20.73
C PHE A 180 9.66 -18.64 -21.74
N GLY A 181 10.88 -18.12 -21.88
CA GLY A 181 11.21 -17.16 -22.94
C GLY A 181 11.09 -17.82 -24.32
N SER A 182 10.50 -17.10 -25.27
CA SER A 182 10.50 -17.51 -26.67
C SER A 182 11.86 -17.16 -27.31
N PRO A 183 12.44 -18.03 -28.13
CA PRO A 183 13.70 -17.77 -28.83
C PRO A 183 13.57 -16.71 -29.94
#